data_AF-A0A2K9NT09-F1
#
_entry.id   AF-A0A2K9NT09-F1
#
_cell.length_a   1.000
_cell.length_b   1.000
_cell.length_c   1.000
_cell.angle_alpha   90.00
_cell.angle_beta   90.00
_cell.angle_gamma   90.00
#
_symmetry.space_group_name_H-M   'P 1'
#
loop_
_entity.id
_entity.type
_entity.pdbx_description
1 polymer ?
#
loop_
_entity_poly.entity_id
_entity_poly.type
_entity_poly.pdbx_seq_one_letter_code
_entity_poly.pdbx_strand_id
1 'polypeptide(L)'
;MLWFRHFVLLSFALWTTFVHGALEYSKIEHAGCPENAYCQKVTGEIRQKWLNQLDDFKSGKLNETKLNAELQKEYGLPISNWAAEEASVLPRIIMWDSPCPQHKKEASKFYISEIFRKNLKDSEIKDYTTLYFAKAIGVDANKKLITLTIPRGEIPIFIENNEYYFLREDEGKYYGLLVGREGSLKVTKIQNVKELPKDAVCLKEQIDTFLREAPSPTFYQGYHCKDVWDKTKKAYTTMLFGWSCN
;
A
#
# COMPACT_ATOMS: atom_id res chain seq x y z
N MET A 1 -37.47 61.63 8.97
CA MET A 1 -37.59 61.90 7.53
C MET A 1 -36.19 61.73 6.93
N LEU A 2 -35.98 60.69 6.09
CA LEU A 2 -34.88 60.56 5.12
C LEU A 2 -33.45 60.42 5.75
N TRP A 3 -32.63 59.38 5.59
CA TRP A 3 -32.35 58.49 4.46
C TRP A 3 -31.65 57.19 4.93
N PHE A 4 -31.81 56.20 4.08
CA PHE A 4 -31.29 54.84 4.09
C PHE A 4 -29.85 54.82 3.52
N ARG A 5 -29.14 53.69 3.77
CA ARG A 5 -28.30 52.95 2.79
C ARG A 5 -26.84 53.38 2.52
N HIS A 6 -25.93 52.50 2.92
CA HIS A 6 -24.99 51.69 2.08
C HIS A 6 -23.66 51.51 2.81
N PHE A 7 -23.34 50.28 3.20
CA PHE A 7 -22.04 49.62 2.93
C PHE A 7 -22.10 48.18 3.48
N VAL A 8 -22.82 47.33 2.76
CA VAL A 8 -22.63 45.88 2.78
C VAL A 8 -22.07 45.55 1.41
N LEU A 9 -20.88 44.95 1.34
CA LEU A 9 -20.31 44.13 0.25
C LEU A 9 -18.80 44.37 0.14
N LEU A 10 -18.00 43.60 0.88
CA LEU A 10 -16.60 43.32 0.50
C LEU A 10 -16.07 42.13 1.32
N SER A 11 -16.72 40.99 1.21
CA SER A 11 -16.23 39.73 1.79
C SER A 11 -16.79 38.52 1.06
N PHE A 12 -16.74 38.53 -0.28
CA PHE A 12 -17.03 37.36 -1.11
C PHE A 12 -16.19 37.42 -2.39
N ALA A 13 -14.86 37.31 -2.28
CA ALA A 13 -13.98 37.23 -3.46
C ALA A 13 -12.71 36.41 -3.24
N LEU A 14 -12.69 35.48 -2.27
CA LEU A 14 -11.51 34.64 -2.00
C LEU A 14 -11.83 33.13 -1.85
N TRP A 15 -13.03 32.68 -2.23
CA TRP A 15 -13.46 31.29 -2.05
C TRP A 15 -13.86 30.58 -3.35
N THR A 16 -13.29 30.98 -4.51
CA THR A 16 -13.62 30.34 -5.80
C THR A 16 -12.42 29.83 -6.60
N THR A 17 -11.20 29.81 -6.05
CA THR A 17 -10.04 29.21 -6.74
C THR A 17 -9.70 27.79 -6.29
N PHE A 18 -10.48 27.16 -5.40
CA PHE A 18 -10.16 25.83 -4.86
C PHE A 18 -10.85 24.64 -5.55
N VAL A 19 -11.41 24.81 -6.76
CA VAL A 19 -12.18 23.73 -7.45
C VAL A 19 -11.60 23.33 -8.82
N HIS A 20 -10.50 23.92 -9.28
CA HIS A 20 -9.93 23.59 -10.60
C HIS A 20 -8.81 22.52 -10.59
N GLY A 21 -8.44 21.95 -9.43
CA GLY A 21 -7.40 20.93 -9.33
C GLY A 21 -7.87 19.47 -9.43
N ALA A 22 -9.18 19.21 -9.41
CA ALA A 22 -9.73 17.86 -9.38
C ALA A 22 -9.85 17.19 -10.76
N LEU A 23 -9.51 17.91 -11.84
CA LEU A 23 -9.89 17.53 -13.22
C LEU A 23 -8.77 16.95 -14.09
N GLU A 24 -7.61 16.58 -13.53
CA GLU A 24 -6.52 15.95 -14.31
C GLU A 24 -6.31 14.47 -13.99
N TYR A 25 -7.37 13.80 -13.52
CA TYR A 25 -7.41 12.35 -13.30
C TYR A 25 -8.68 11.78 -13.94
N SER A 26 -8.84 11.92 -15.25
CA SER A 26 -9.67 10.96 -15.98
C SER A 26 -8.87 9.66 -16.15
N LYS A 27 -9.52 8.55 -16.51
CA LYS A 27 -8.82 7.34 -16.98
C LYS A 27 -8.12 7.71 -18.28
N ILE A 28 -6.88 8.18 -18.20
CA ILE A 28 -6.06 8.62 -19.33
C ILE A 28 -4.95 7.59 -19.52
N GLU A 29 -4.79 7.13 -20.75
CA GLU A 29 -3.68 6.25 -21.11
C GLU A 29 -2.39 7.07 -21.19
N HIS A 30 -1.48 6.80 -20.26
CA HIS A 30 -0.10 7.26 -20.29
C HIS A 30 0.82 6.04 -20.21
N ALA A 31 1.97 6.11 -20.88
CA ALA A 31 2.97 5.04 -20.81
C ALA A 31 3.34 4.75 -19.34
N GLY A 32 3.35 3.46 -18.98
CA GLY A 32 3.62 2.98 -17.63
C GLY A 32 2.44 3.02 -16.66
N CYS A 33 1.31 3.67 -17.00
CA CYS A 33 0.08 3.57 -16.21
C CYS A 33 -0.69 2.29 -16.58
N PRO A 34 -1.20 1.53 -15.60
CA PRO A 34 -2.10 0.41 -15.88
C PRO A 34 -3.36 0.85 -16.64
N GLU A 35 -3.91 -0.04 -17.46
CA GLU A 35 -5.16 0.22 -18.17
C GLU A 35 -6.29 0.58 -17.19
N ASN A 36 -7.13 1.55 -17.58
CA ASN A 36 -8.27 2.01 -16.79
C ASN A 36 -7.92 2.56 -15.38
N ALA A 37 -6.67 2.96 -15.15
CA ALA A 37 -6.23 3.57 -13.90
C ALA A 37 -6.30 5.10 -13.94
N TYR A 38 -6.57 5.69 -12.78
CA TYR A 38 -6.32 7.09 -12.46
C TYR A 38 -4.84 7.26 -12.19
N CYS A 39 -4.12 7.86 -13.13
CA CYS A 39 -2.66 7.92 -13.11
C CYS A 39 -2.18 9.19 -13.79
N GLN A 40 -1.36 9.99 -13.08
CA GLN A 40 -0.72 11.15 -13.69
C GLN A 40 0.41 10.71 -14.63
N LYS A 41 0.65 11.49 -15.68
CA LYS A 41 1.76 11.26 -16.61
C LYS A 41 3.10 11.05 -15.89
N VAL A 42 3.45 11.90 -14.92
CA VAL A 42 4.71 11.79 -14.15
C VAL A 42 4.76 10.49 -13.35
N THR A 43 3.64 10.06 -12.76
CA THR A 43 3.58 8.77 -12.07
C THR A 43 3.76 7.60 -13.04
N GLY A 44 3.14 7.65 -14.23
CA GLY A 44 3.33 6.68 -15.29
C GLY A 44 4.80 6.56 -15.72
N GLU A 45 5.48 7.70 -15.91
CA GLU A 45 6.92 7.73 -16.23
C GLU A 45 7.78 7.09 -15.13
N ILE A 46 7.47 7.34 -13.85
CA ILE A 46 8.16 6.70 -12.71
C ILE A 46 7.91 5.19 -12.72
N ARG A 47 6.67 4.76 -12.93
CA ARG A 47 6.32 3.33 -12.99
C ARG A 47 6.98 2.64 -14.18
N GLN A 48 7.05 3.28 -15.35
CA GLN A 48 7.75 2.73 -16.50
C GLN A 48 9.25 2.54 -16.21
N LYS A 49 9.89 3.52 -15.54
CA LYS A 49 11.30 3.38 -15.11
C LYS A 49 11.48 2.20 -14.17
N TRP A 50 10.56 2.02 -13.21
CA TRP A 50 10.55 0.87 -12.30
C TRP A 50 10.46 -0.47 -13.06
N LEU A 51 9.51 -0.60 -13.99
CA LEU A 51 9.34 -1.82 -14.78
C LEU A 51 10.59 -2.13 -15.62
N ASN A 52 11.21 -1.12 -16.23
CA ASN A 52 12.45 -1.30 -17.00
C ASN A 52 13.60 -1.77 -16.11
N GLN A 53 13.72 -1.21 -14.89
CA GLN A 53 14.73 -1.65 -13.93
C GLN A 53 14.49 -3.07 -13.42
N LEU A 54 13.24 -3.50 -13.29
CA LEU A 54 12.92 -4.89 -12.98
C LEU A 54 13.36 -5.85 -14.10
N ASP A 55 13.25 -5.46 -15.37
CA ASP A 55 13.77 -6.25 -16.50
C ASP A 55 15.30 -6.36 -16.47
N ASP A 56 15.99 -5.25 -16.20
CA ASP A 56 17.44 -5.24 -16.03
C ASP A 56 17.89 -6.05 -14.81
N PHE A 57 17.11 -6.01 -13.73
CA PHE A 57 17.35 -6.81 -12.52
C PHE A 57 17.17 -8.30 -12.78
N LYS A 58 16.08 -8.69 -13.45
CA LYS A 58 15.79 -10.08 -13.83
C LYS A 58 16.83 -10.64 -14.80
N SER A 59 17.32 -9.83 -15.74
CA SER A 59 18.38 -10.21 -16.69
C SER A 59 19.79 -10.16 -16.10
N GLY A 60 19.95 -9.71 -14.85
CA GLY A 60 21.24 -9.64 -14.15
C GLY A 60 22.12 -8.44 -14.54
N LYS A 61 21.62 -7.52 -15.37
CA LYS A 61 22.30 -6.26 -15.74
C LYS A 61 22.32 -5.27 -14.57
N LEU A 62 21.29 -5.32 -13.72
CA LEU A 62 21.18 -4.55 -12.50
C LEU A 62 21.25 -5.49 -11.29
N ASN A 63 22.03 -5.12 -10.26
CA ASN A 63 22.09 -5.89 -9.01
C ASN A 63 21.23 -5.25 -7.92
N GLU A 64 20.96 -5.99 -6.85
CA GLU A 64 20.10 -5.52 -5.75
C GLU A 64 20.58 -4.19 -5.15
N THR A 65 21.88 -4.06 -4.89
CA THR A 65 22.44 -2.85 -4.28
C THR A 65 22.18 -1.62 -5.14
N LYS A 66 22.37 -1.72 -6.46
CA LYS A 66 22.13 -0.61 -7.39
C LYS A 66 20.64 -0.30 -7.53
N LEU A 67 19.79 -1.32 -7.68
CA LEU A 67 18.34 -1.15 -7.78
C LEU A 67 17.77 -0.39 -6.56
N ASN A 68 18.17 -0.79 -5.36
CA ASN A 68 17.75 -0.14 -4.12
C ASN A 68 18.39 1.25 -3.92
N ALA A 69 19.50 1.57 -4.59
CA ALA A 69 20.16 2.88 -4.49
C ALA A 69 19.62 3.93 -5.47
N GLU A 70 19.14 3.52 -6.64
CA GLU A 70 18.70 4.40 -7.71
C GLU A 70 17.24 4.85 -7.50
N LEU A 71 16.27 4.01 -7.84
CA LEU A 71 14.86 4.42 -7.91
C LEU A 71 14.20 4.47 -6.53
N GLN A 72 14.55 3.54 -5.63
CA GLN A 72 14.01 3.56 -4.28
C GLN A 72 14.43 4.84 -3.52
N LYS A 73 15.67 5.32 -3.71
CA LYS A 73 16.14 6.53 -3.02
C LYS A 73 15.42 7.77 -3.51
N GLU A 74 15.13 7.87 -4.80
CA GLU A 74 14.50 9.04 -5.40
C GLU A 74 12.98 9.00 -5.20
N TYR A 75 12.33 7.92 -5.66
CA TYR A 75 10.88 7.80 -5.75
C TYR A 75 10.27 6.84 -4.72
N GLY A 76 11.01 5.81 -4.31
CA GLY A 76 10.48 4.72 -3.47
C GLY A 76 10.07 3.50 -4.30
N LEU A 77 9.43 2.52 -3.67
CA LEU A 77 8.88 1.33 -4.34
C LEU A 77 7.35 1.46 -4.46
N PRO A 78 6.72 0.91 -5.52
CA PRO A 78 5.27 0.85 -5.60
C PRO A 78 4.74 -0.10 -4.53
N ILE A 79 3.94 0.42 -3.59
CA ILE A 79 3.29 -0.38 -2.56
C ILE A 79 1.80 -0.38 -2.80
N SER A 80 1.22 -1.58 -2.90
CA SER A 80 -0.22 -1.76 -3.04
C SER A 80 -0.94 -1.49 -1.72
N ASN A 81 -2.02 -0.71 -1.77
CA ASN A 81 -2.88 -0.36 -0.64
C ASN A 81 -4.32 -0.11 -1.14
N TRP A 82 -5.22 0.28 -0.24
CA TRP A 82 -6.52 0.84 -0.62
C TRP A 82 -6.51 2.36 -0.45
N ALA A 83 -7.35 3.05 -1.20
CA ALA A 83 -7.42 4.50 -1.19
C ALA A 83 -8.86 5.00 -1.22
N ALA A 84 -9.13 6.11 -0.55
CA ALA A 84 -10.35 6.89 -0.76
C ALA A 84 -10.22 7.73 -2.05
N GLU A 85 -11.33 8.26 -2.56
CA GLU A 85 -11.36 9.01 -3.82
C GLU A 85 -10.46 10.26 -3.77
N GLU A 86 -10.39 10.91 -2.60
CA GLU A 86 -9.57 12.10 -2.34
C GLU A 86 -8.07 11.79 -2.39
N ALA A 87 -7.65 10.52 -2.31
CA ALA A 87 -6.26 10.16 -2.51
C ALA A 87 -5.79 10.40 -3.95
N SER A 88 -6.71 10.56 -4.91
CA SER A 88 -6.38 10.78 -6.32
C SER A 88 -5.42 11.95 -6.51
N VAL A 89 -5.55 13.03 -5.74
CA VAL A 89 -4.67 14.21 -5.85
C VAL A 89 -3.28 14.02 -5.22
N LEU A 90 -2.99 12.87 -4.60
CA LEU A 90 -1.68 12.62 -4.01
C LEU A 90 -0.63 12.42 -5.11
N PRO A 91 0.61 12.90 -4.91
CA PRO A 91 1.67 12.70 -5.87
C PRO A 91 2.10 11.23 -5.91
N ARG A 92 2.41 10.72 -7.10
CA ARG A 92 2.96 9.36 -7.31
C ARG A 92 2.04 8.23 -6.82
N ILE A 93 0.74 8.47 -6.91
CA ILE A 93 -0.28 7.46 -6.73
C ILE A 93 -0.84 7.03 -8.08
N ILE A 94 -1.21 5.76 -8.16
CA ILE A 94 -1.99 5.18 -9.23
C ILE A 94 -3.18 4.52 -8.55
N MET A 95 -4.40 4.77 -9.03
CA MET A 95 -5.61 4.20 -8.45
C MET A 95 -6.45 3.53 -9.52
N TRP A 96 -7.19 2.48 -9.17
CA TRP A 96 -8.19 1.87 -10.04
C TRP A 96 -9.35 1.33 -9.22
N ASP A 97 -10.46 1.10 -9.91
CA ASP A 97 -11.69 0.64 -9.27
C ASP A 97 -11.45 -0.70 -8.57
N SER A 98 -11.85 -0.80 -7.30
CA SER A 98 -11.78 -2.09 -6.59
C SER A 98 -12.78 -3.07 -7.22
N PRO A 99 -12.40 -4.32 -7.47
CA PRO A 99 -13.35 -5.34 -7.95
C PRO A 99 -14.38 -5.69 -6.87
N CYS A 100 -14.11 -5.36 -5.60
CA CYS A 100 -14.95 -5.75 -4.48
C CYS A 100 -16.31 -5.05 -4.40
N PRO A 101 -17.42 -5.81 -4.33
CA PRO A 101 -18.75 -5.22 -4.16
C PRO A 101 -18.89 -4.32 -2.92
N GLN A 102 -18.30 -4.68 -1.78
CA GLN A 102 -18.39 -3.86 -0.58
C GLN A 102 -17.63 -2.53 -0.67
N HIS A 103 -16.62 -2.45 -1.54
CA HIS A 103 -15.85 -1.23 -1.81
C HIS A 103 -16.48 -0.36 -2.91
N LYS A 104 -17.62 -0.75 -3.47
CA LYS A 104 -18.35 0.01 -4.51
C LYS A 104 -19.57 0.75 -3.95
N LYS A 105 -19.87 0.59 -2.66
CA LYS A 105 -20.98 1.30 -2.01
C LYS A 105 -20.56 2.76 -1.77
N GLU A 106 -21.42 3.72 -2.09
CA GLU A 106 -21.12 5.16 -1.94
C GLU A 106 -20.55 5.54 -0.56
N ALA A 107 -21.14 5.01 0.52
CA ALA A 107 -20.70 5.29 1.89
C ALA A 107 -19.35 4.65 2.27
N SER A 108 -18.83 3.73 1.47
CA SER A 108 -17.60 2.96 1.75
C SER A 108 -16.84 2.66 0.47
N LYS A 109 -16.76 3.65 -0.43
CA LYS A 109 -16.12 3.48 -1.72
C LYS A 109 -14.61 3.48 -1.52
N PHE A 110 -13.97 2.38 -1.91
CA PHE A 110 -12.52 2.25 -1.84
C PHE A 110 -11.97 1.82 -3.20
N TYR A 111 -10.86 2.43 -3.56
CA TYR A 111 -10.07 2.08 -4.73
C TYR A 111 -8.94 1.15 -4.31
N ILE A 112 -8.43 0.39 -5.26
CA ILE A 112 -7.09 -0.18 -5.12
C ILE A 112 -6.11 0.89 -5.59
N SER A 113 -4.97 1.00 -4.92
CA SER A 113 -3.92 1.90 -5.33
C SER A 113 -2.53 1.30 -5.22
N GLU A 114 -1.62 1.85 -6.01
CA GLU A 114 -0.18 1.76 -5.84
C GLU A 114 0.35 3.16 -5.53
N ILE A 115 1.06 3.31 -4.42
CA ILE A 115 1.78 4.55 -4.09
C ILE A 115 3.26 4.28 -3.96
N PHE A 116 4.09 5.13 -4.57
CA PHE A 116 5.53 5.03 -4.44
C PHE A 116 6.00 5.53 -3.06
N ARG A 117 6.61 4.63 -2.28
CA ARG A 117 7.03 4.88 -0.89
C ARG A 117 8.46 4.41 -0.62
N LYS A 118 9.18 5.19 0.18
CA LYS A 118 10.54 4.83 0.63
C LYS A 118 10.51 3.88 1.83
N ASN A 119 9.45 3.95 2.62
CA ASN A 119 9.19 3.10 3.77
C ASN A 119 7.67 3.07 4.09
N LEU A 120 7.32 2.15 4.98
CA LEU A 120 6.01 1.92 5.58
C LEU A 120 6.02 2.16 7.09
N LYS A 121 6.91 3.05 7.58
CA LYS A 121 6.91 3.46 8.99
C LYS A 121 5.56 4.08 9.32
N ASP A 122 4.94 3.64 10.41
CA ASP A 122 3.65 4.18 10.86
C ASP A 122 3.70 5.70 11.04
N SER A 123 4.81 6.23 11.54
CA SER A 123 5.01 7.69 11.67
C SER A 123 4.98 8.46 10.36
N GLU A 124 5.28 7.82 9.22
CA GLU A 124 5.35 8.46 7.89
C GLU A 124 4.12 8.19 7.03
N ILE A 125 3.34 7.16 7.34
CA ILE A 125 2.11 6.82 6.59
C ILE A 125 0.84 7.32 7.28
N LYS A 126 0.86 7.56 8.61
CA LYS A 126 -0.32 8.01 9.36
C LYS A 126 -0.89 9.35 8.88
N ASP A 127 -0.06 10.19 8.25
CA ASP A 127 -0.48 11.51 7.77
C ASP A 127 -1.29 11.40 6.47
N TYR A 128 -1.31 10.23 5.83
CA TYR A 128 -2.10 9.95 4.63
C TYR A 128 -3.44 9.34 5.03
N THR A 129 -4.34 10.17 5.55
CA THR A 129 -5.67 9.72 6.04
C THR A 129 -6.56 9.14 4.94
N THR A 130 -6.24 9.38 3.68
CA THR A 130 -6.95 8.85 2.50
C THR A 130 -6.34 7.53 1.99
N LEU A 131 -5.26 7.04 2.60
CA LEU A 131 -4.62 5.78 2.25
C LEU A 131 -4.76 4.77 3.40
N TYR A 132 -5.17 3.56 3.04
CA TYR A 132 -5.39 2.46 3.97
C TYR A 132 -4.43 1.33 3.61
N PHE A 133 -3.35 1.22 4.36
CA PHE A 133 -2.39 0.14 4.19
C PHE A 133 -2.86 -1.12 4.91
N ALA A 134 -2.59 -2.29 4.32
CA ALA A 134 -2.88 -3.55 4.98
C ALA A 134 -2.02 -3.72 6.23
N LYS A 135 -2.61 -4.28 7.27
CA LYS A 135 -1.93 -4.61 8.52
C LYS A 135 -1.93 -6.13 8.71
N ALA A 136 -0.81 -6.65 9.18
CA ALA A 136 -0.69 -8.02 9.65
C ALA A 136 -0.42 -8.02 11.16
N ILE A 137 -1.14 -8.88 11.91
CA ILE A 137 -1.00 -8.97 13.36
C ILE A 137 -0.27 -10.28 13.70
N GLY A 138 1.01 -10.19 14.02
CA GLY A 138 1.84 -11.31 14.45
C GLY A 138 1.89 -11.47 15.97
N VAL A 139 2.39 -12.62 16.43
CA VAL A 139 2.73 -12.86 17.84
C VAL A 139 4.22 -13.16 17.94
N ASP A 140 4.93 -12.42 18.79
CA ASP A 140 6.36 -12.65 19.00
C ASP A 140 6.65 -13.79 19.98
N ALA A 141 7.93 -14.11 20.16
CA ALA A 141 8.37 -15.19 21.06
C ALA A 141 7.95 -14.95 22.53
N ASN A 142 7.69 -13.70 22.93
CA ASN A 142 7.24 -13.33 24.26
C ASN A 142 5.71 -13.24 24.35
N LYS A 143 4.99 -13.76 23.35
CA LYS A 143 3.53 -13.70 23.23
C LYS A 143 2.99 -12.26 23.12
N LYS A 144 3.81 -11.30 22.72
CA LYS A 144 3.37 -9.93 22.48
C LYS A 144 2.86 -9.79 21.05
N LEU A 145 1.75 -9.09 20.89
CA LEU A 145 1.23 -8.73 19.56
C LEU A 145 2.16 -7.73 18.88
N ILE A 146 2.39 -7.95 17.58
CA ILE A 146 3.11 -7.05 16.70
C ILE A 146 2.19 -6.72 15.53
N THR A 147 1.97 -5.43 15.29
CA THR A 147 1.32 -4.93 14.08
C THR A 147 2.40 -4.57 13.06
N LEU A 148 2.26 -5.06 11.84
CA LEU A 148 3.14 -4.76 10.70
C LEU A 148 2.32 -4.17 9.56
N THR A 149 2.78 -3.07 8.99
CA THR A 149 2.25 -2.57 7.70
C THR A 149 2.80 -3.40 6.55
N ILE A 150 1.92 -3.96 5.73
CA ILE A 150 2.28 -4.84 4.63
C ILE A 150 1.63 -4.37 3.31
N PRO A 151 2.15 -4.79 2.15
CA PRO A 151 1.46 -4.60 0.89
C PRO A 151 0.10 -5.31 0.89
N ARG A 152 -0.88 -4.69 0.23
CA ARG A 152 -2.24 -5.23 0.08
C ARG A 152 -2.22 -6.60 -0.60
N GLY A 153 -2.94 -7.55 -0.02
CA GLY A 153 -3.22 -8.85 -0.62
C GLY A 153 -2.08 -9.87 -0.51
N GLU A 154 -1.00 -9.53 0.18
CA GLU A 154 0.19 -10.36 0.27
C GLU A 154 0.34 -11.04 1.63
N ILE A 155 0.99 -12.20 1.62
CA ILE A 155 1.42 -12.93 2.81
C ILE A 155 2.93 -13.15 2.67
N PRO A 156 3.73 -12.89 3.71
CA PRO A 156 5.15 -13.14 3.63
C PRO A 156 5.43 -14.65 3.46
N ILE A 157 6.36 -14.98 2.57
CA ILE A 157 6.81 -16.35 2.30
C ILE A 157 7.65 -16.91 3.46
N PHE A 158 8.42 -16.06 4.14
CA PHE A 158 9.19 -16.40 5.35
C PHE A 158 9.62 -15.11 6.07
N ILE A 159 10.18 -15.29 7.27
CA ILE A 159 10.78 -14.23 8.09
C ILE A 159 12.25 -14.57 8.31
N GLU A 160 13.14 -13.58 8.21
CA GLU A 160 14.56 -13.71 8.53
C GLU A 160 15.08 -12.38 9.06
N ASN A 161 15.78 -12.41 10.19
CA ASN A 161 16.39 -11.23 10.84
C ASN A 161 15.41 -10.08 11.11
N ASN A 162 14.16 -10.40 11.47
CA ASN A 162 13.04 -9.44 11.63
C ASN A 162 12.63 -8.70 10.34
N GLU A 163 12.97 -9.26 9.18
CA GLU A 163 12.51 -8.84 7.87
C GLU A 163 11.51 -9.88 7.33
N TYR A 164 10.42 -9.38 6.78
CA TYR A 164 9.33 -10.16 6.21
C TYR A 164 9.51 -10.19 4.71
N TYR A 165 9.70 -11.39 4.15
CA TYR A 165 9.96 -11.58 2.73
C TYR A 165 8.67 -11.84 2.00
N PHE A 166 8.37 -11.06 0.97
CA PHE A 166 7.20 -11.21 0.11
C PHE A 166 7.66 -11.55 -1.30
N LEU A 167 6.88 -12.38 -2.00
CA LEU A 167 6.99 -12.52 -3.44
C LEU A 167 6.05 -11.50 -4.08
N ARG A 168 6.57 -10.67 -4.97
CA ARG A 168 5.82 -9.63 -5.68
C ARG A 168 5.86 -9.87 -7.16
N GLU A 169 4.84 -9.38 -7.85
CA GLU A 169 4.70 -9.45 -9.29
C GLU A 169 4.16 -8.11 -9.80
N ASP A 170 4.90 -7.50 -10.73
CA ASP A 170 4.44 -6.32 -11.46
C ASP A 170 4.57 -6.60 -12.98
N GLU A 171 3.44 -6.78 -13.68
CA GLU A 171 3.37 -7.04 -15.14
C GLU A 171 4.25 -8.21 -15.62
N GLY A 172 4.08 -9.36 -14.99
CA GLY A 172 4.83 -10.60 -15.25
C GLY A 172 6.26 -10.60 -14.71
N LYS A 173 6.68 -9.54 -14.01
CA LYS A 173 8.04 -9.41 -13.44
C LYS A 173 8.00 -9.73 -11.95
N TYR A 174 8.54 -10.89 -11.59
CA TYR A 174 8.59 -11.34 -10.19
C TYR A 174 9.86 -10.87 -9.48
N TYR A 175 9.72 -10.42 -8.24
CA TYR A 175 10.84 -10.02 -7.38
C TYR A 175 10.52 -10.32 -5.92
N GLY A 176 11.55 -10.37 -5.07
CA GLY A 176 11.34 -10.41 -3.63
C GLY A 176 11.28 -9.00 -3.06
N LEU A 177 10.36 -8.76 -2.13
CA LEU A 177 10.27 -7.53 -1.35
C LEU A 177 10.50 -7.86 0.12
N LEU A 178 11.48 -7.20 0.73
CA LEU A 178 11.69 -7.22 2.18
C LEU A 178 10.95 -6.04 2.78
N VAL A 179 10.14 -6.33 3.78
CA VAL A 179 9.57 -5.32 4.68
C VAL A 179 10.17 -5.56 6.06
N GLY A 180 10.96 -4.62 6.56
CA GLY A 180 11.47 -4.69 7.93
C GLY A 180 10.36 -4.45 8.95
N ARG A 181 10.57 -4.89 10.19
CA ARG A 181 9.64 -4.64 11.31
C ARG A 181 9.24 -3.17 11.47
N GLU A 182 10.17 -2.27 11.23
CA GLU A 182 9.97 -0.82 11.28
C GLU A 182 9.53 -0.23 9.91
N GLY A 183 9.04 -1.06 8.98
CA GLY A 183 8.56 -0.61 7.68
C GLY A 183 9.64 -0.23 6.66
N SER A 184 10.91 -0.54 6.88
CA SER A 184 11.93 -0.38 5.82
C SER A 184 11.58 -1.27 4.63
N LEU A 185 11.82 -0.79 3.42
CA LEU A 185 11.56 -1.53 2.19
C LEU A 185 12.88 -1.89 1.51
N LYS A 186 12.95 -3.03 0.84
CA LYS A 186 14.10 -3.38 -0.02
C LYS A 186 13.70 -4.44 -1.04
N VAL A 187 14.18 -4.29 -2.27
CA VAL A 187 14.07 -5.30 -3.32
C VAL A 187 15.20 -6.32 -3.20
N THR A 188 14.87 -7.60 -3.35
CA THR A 188 15.79 -8.73 -3.35
C THR A 188 15.47 -9.68 -4.50
N LYS A 189 16.41 -10.58 -4.80
CA LYS A 189 16.10 -11.77 -5.58
C LYS A 189 15.14 -12.67 -4.82
N ILE A 190 14.28 -13.34 -5.58
CA ILE A 190 13.37 -14.35 -5.05
C ILE A 190 14.20 -15.44 -4.36
N GLN A 191 13.85 -15.74 -3.12
CA GLN A 191 14.46 -16.84 -2.39
C GLN A 191 13.53 -18.04 -2.40
N ASN A 192 14.09 -19.21 -2.72
CA ASN A 192 13.39 -20.47 -2.58
C ASN A 192 13.45 -20.91 -1.11
N VAL A 193 12.29 -21.16 -0.51
CA VAL A 193 12.17 -21.67 0.86
C VAL A 193 11.38 -22.96 0.84
N LYS A 194 11.82 -23.94 1.63
CA LYS A 194 11.18 -25.26 1.73
C LYS A 194 9.94 -25.19 2.63
N GLU A 195 10.04 -24.45 3.71
CA GLU A 195 9.01 -24.23 4.70
C GLU A 195 8.08 -23.09 4.26
N LEU A 196 7.02 -23.45 3.54
CA LEU A 196 6.02 -22.49 3.07
C LEU A 196 5.03 -22.12 4.18
N PRO A 197 4.38 -20.93 4.09
CA PRO A 197 3.31 -20.57 4.99
C PRO A 197 2.17 -21.58 4.95
N LYS A 198 1.64 -21.93 6.11
CA LYS A 198 0.57 -22.91 6.28
C LYS A 198 -0.60 -22.32 7.04
N ASP A 199 -1.81 -22.85 6.82
CA ASP A 199 -2.99 -22.39 7.55
C ASP A 199 -2.86 -22.60 9.05
N ALA A 200 -3.33 -21.62 9.81
CA ALA A 200 -3.30 -21.61 11.26
C ALA A 200 -4.60 -21.05 11.84
N VAL A 201 -4.86 -21.36 13.11
CA VAL A 201 -5.97 -20.79 13.86
C VAL A 201 -5.55 -19.44 14.43
N CYS A 202 -6.38 -18.42 14.22
CA CYS A 202 -6.13 -17.10 14.80
C CYS A 202 -6.37 -17.09 16.30
N LEU A 203 -5.46 -16.44 17.04
CA LEU A 203 -5.66 -16.17 18.46
C LEU A 203 -6.69 -15.05 18.63
N LYS A 204 -7.45 -15.11 19.73
CA LYS A 204 -8.49 -14.12 20.02
C LYS A 204 -7.92 -12.71 20.10
N GLU A 205 -6.76 -12.55 20.73
CA GLU A 205 -6.09 -11.26 20.90
C GLU A 205 -5.65 -10.65 19.56
N GLN A 206 -5.28 -11.49 18.59
CA GLN A 206 -4.98 -11.04 17.22
C GLN A 206 -6.24 -10.53 16.53
N ILE A 207 -7.35 -11.27 16.63
CA ILE A 207 -8.63 -10.90 16.04
C ILE A 207 -9.12 -9.57 16.62
N ASP A 208 -9.12 -9.45 17.96
CA ASP A 208 -9.59 -8.24 18.65
C ASP A 208 -8.75 -7.01 18.24
N THR A 209 -7.43 -7.18 18.08
CA THR A 209 -6.54 -6.10 17.63
C THR A 209 -6.79 -5.75 16.16
N PHE A 210 -6.91 -6.75 15.29
CA PHE A 210 -7.18 -6.55 13.87
C PHE A 210 -8.49 -5.80 13.63
N LEU A 211 -9.57 -6.21 14.29
CA LEU A 211 -10.87 -5.57 14.15
C LEU A 211 -10.88 -4.12 14.68
N ARG A 212 -10.10 -3.83 15.73
CA ARG A 212 -9.94 -2.47 16.27
C ARG A 212 -9.15 -1.56 15.33
N GLU A 213 -8.18 -2.11 14.60
CA GLU A 213 -7.34 -1.36 13.65
C GLU A 213 -7.95 -1.27 12.24
N ALA A 214 -9.01 -2.03 11.95
CA ALA A 214 -9.68 -1.99 10.66
C ALA A 214 -10.28 -0.60 10.38
N PRO A 215 -10.15 -0.05 9.14
CA PRO A 215 -10.69 1.27 8.80
C PRO A 215 -12.20 1.39 9.02
N SER A 216 -12.92 0.29 8.83
CA SER A 216 -14.35 0.17 9.17
C SER A 216 -14.71 -1.30 9.41
N PRO A 217 -15.83 -1.60 10.10
CA PRO A 217 -16.27 -2.97 10.35
C PRO A 217 -16.52 -3.80 9.08
N THR A 218 -16.80 -3.15 7.96
CA THR A 218 -17.10 -3.80 6.67
C THR A 218 -15.98 -3.65 5.65
N PHE A 219 -14.80 -3.17 6.06
CA PHE A 219 -13.66 -2.96 5.17
C PHE A 219 -13.12 -4.29 4.64
N TYR A 220 -12.92 -5.25 5.54
CA TYR A 220 -12.48 -6.61 5.19
C TYR A 220 -13.67 -7.54 5.04
N GLN A 221 -13.59 -8.49 4.10
CA GLN A 221 -14.58 -9.58 4.00
C GLN A 221 -14.35 -10.63 5.10
N GLY A 222 -13.10 -10.74 5.56
CA GLY A 222 -12.74 -11.52 6.72
C GLY A 222 -11.26 -11.42 7.01
N TYR A 223 -10.79 -12.36 7.81
CA TYR A 223 -9.39 -12.53 8.15
C TYR A 223 -9.03 -14.02 8.16
N HIS A 224 -7.75 -14.31 8.04
CA HIS A 224 -7.22 -15.65 8.15
C HIS A 224 -5.83 -15.60 8.78
N CYS A 225 -5.38 -16.73 9.34
CA CYS A 225 -4.05 -16.81 9.92
C CYS A 225 -3.17 -17.79 9.17
N LYS A 226 -1.90 -17.42 9.04
CA LYS A 226 -0.85 -18.29 8.53
C LYS A 226 0.26 -18.40 9.55
N ASP A 227 0.78 -19.61 9.69
CA ASP A 227 2.06 -19.86 10.31
C ASP A 227 3.16 -19.61 9.27
N VAL A 228 3.96 -18.58 9.48
CA VAL A 228 5.07 -18.18 8.59
C VAL A 228 6.39 -18.61 9.20
N TRP A 229 7.22 -19.31 8.44
CA TRP A 229 8.52 -19.81 8.93
C TRP A 229 9.50 -18.66 9.20
N ASP A 230 9.99 -18.57 10.43
CA ASP A 230 11.07 -17.66 10.84
C ASP A 230 12.39 -18.45 10.83
N LYS A 231 13.24 -18.16 9.83
CA LYS A 231 14.53 -18.83 9.63
C LYS A 231 15.50 -18.56 10.79
N THR A 232 15.46 -17.36 11.36
CA THR A 232 16.34 -16.97 12.47
C THR A 232 15.96 -17.73 13.74
N LYS A 233 14.66 -17.84 14.03
CA LYS A 233 14.14 -18.56 15.20
C LYS A 233 14.03 -20.07 14.98
N LYS A 234 14.08 -20.55 13.74
CA LYS A 234 13.78 -21.93 13.34
C LYS A 234 12.41 -22.39 13.87
N ALA A 235 11.43 -21.51 13.78
CA ALA A 235 10.08 -21.73 14.29
C ALA A 235 9.04 -21.02 13.43
N TYR A 236 7.79 -21.45 13.49
CA TYR A 236 6.70 -20.74 12.85
C TYR A 236 6.22 -19.57 13.71
N THR A 237 5.89 -18.47 13.07
CA THR A 237 5.23 -17.30 13.65
C THR A 237 3.81 -17.20 13.09
N THR A 238 2.80 -17.31 13.94
CA THR A 238 1.40 -17.14 13.53
C THR A 238 1.11 -15.66 13.28
N MET A 239 0.59 -15.34 12.10
CA MET A 239 0.24 -13.99 11.68
C MET A 239 -1.19 -13.97 11.13
N LEU A 240 -1.96 -12.96 11.53
CA LEU A 240 -3.30 -12.69 11.04
C LEU A 240 -3.25 -11.67 9.91
N PHE A 241 -3.97 -11.96 8.83
CA PHE A 241 -4.11 -11.12 7.65
C PHE A 241 -5.59 -10.84 7.36
N GLY A 242 -5.89 -9.59 7.02
CA GLY A 242 -7.18 -9.23 6.44
C GLY A 242 -7.25 -9.62 4.98
N TRP A 243 -8.43 -10.06 4.52
CA TRP A 243 -8.66 -10.28 3.11
C TRP A 243 -9.92 -9.57 2.61
N SER A 244 -9.79 -9.05 1.41
CA SER A 244 -10.86 -8.57 0.54
C SER A 244 -10.57 -9.16 -0.84
N CYS A 245 -11.53 -9.12 -1.76
CA CYS A 245 -11.32 -9.51 -3.16
C CYS A 245 -10.07 -8.84 -3.75
N ASN A 246 -9.24 -9.67 -4.38
CA ASN A 246 -8.02 -9.32 -5.08
C ASN A 246 -8.26 -9.37 -6.58
#